data_AF-A0A963EY15-F1
#
_entry.id   AF-A0A963EY15-F1
#
_cell.length_a   1.000
_cell.length_b   1.000
_cell.length_c   1.000
_cell.angle_alpha   90.00
_cell.angle_beta   90.00
_cell.angle_gamma   90.00
#
_symmetry.space_group_name_H-M   'P 1'
#
loop_
_entity.id
_entity.type
_entity.pdbx_description
1 polymer ?
#
loop_
_entity_poly.entity_id
_entity_poly.type
_entity_poly.pdbx_seq_one_letter_code
_entity_poly.pdbx_strand_id
1 'polypeptide(L)'
;SKRLRLTQNDVRAIQLAKAALYAGIRLLMDRMGIDHVERIALAGAFGSHIDVKYAMILGLIPDLDPAQVDSIGNAAGTGVRIALLTRGSRPAIEKVLGTVERVETAMEARFQDHFVSAMGLPHSRDKFVKLQQVVTLPEKKVQAGGRSEQRGRGRRRRQRVINDQ
;
A
#
# COMPACT_ATOMS: atom_id res chain seq x y z
N SER A 1 8.44 32.90 -15.05
CA SER A 1 8.10 32.17 -13.81
C SER A 1 7.68 30.75 -14.16
N LYS A 2 8.36 29.70 -13.64
CA LYS A 2 7.97 28.30 -13.88
C LYS A 2 6.72 27.98 -13.03
N ARG A 3 5.66 27.45 -13.65
CA ARG A 3 4.43 27.03 -12.95
C ARG A 3 4.65 25.67 -12.30
N LEU A 4 4.45 25.57 -10.99
CA LEU A 4 4.30 24.31 -10.29
C LEU A 4 2.94 23.70 -10.69
N ARG A 5 2.94 22.45 -11.14
CA ARG A 5 1.74 21.73 -11.55
C ARG A 5 1.78 20.32 -10.98
N LEU A 6 0.60 19.81 -10.65
CA LEU A 6 0.39 18.44 -10.19
C LEU A 6 -0.35 17.70 -11.29
N THR A 7 0.24 16.63 -11.81
CA THR A 7 -0.27 15.87 -12.95
C THR A 7 -0.85 14.53 -12.51
N GLN A 8 -1.61 13.89 -13.40
CA GLN A 8 -2.10 12.54 -13.14
C GLN A 8 -0.97 11.51 -13.00
N ASN A 9 0.16 11.74 -13.68
CA ASN A 9 1.34 10.89 -13.53
C ASN A 9 1.95 11.01 -12.13
N ASP A 10 1.94 12.21 -11.55
CA ASP A 10 2.40 12.43 -10.18
C ASP A 10 1.50 11.71 -9.16
N VAL A 11 0.17 11.83 -9.35
CA VAL A 11 -0.81 11.08 -8.53
C VAL A 11 -0.58 9.58 -8.66
N ARG A 12 -0.37 9.08 -9.88
CA ARG A 12 -0.10 7.67 -10.13
C ARG A 12 1.21 7.20 -9.49
N ALA A 13 2.27 8.00 -9.55
CA ALA A 13 3.54 7.67 -8.92
C ALA A 13 3.39 7.52 -7.41
N ILE A 14 2.64 8.43 -6.76
CA ILE A 14 2.34 8.34 -5.33
C ILE A 14 1.53 7.09 -5.01
N GLN A 15 0.49 6.78 -5.81
CA GLN A 15 -0.30 5.57 -5.62
C GLN A 15 0.54 4.28 -5.71
N LEU A 16 1.43 4.19 -6.70
CA LEU A 16 2.32 3.03 -6.85
C LEU A 16 3.27 2.90 -5.65
N ALA A 17 3.88 4.01 -5.22
CA ALA A 17 4.81 4.01 -4.09
C ALA A 17 4.12 3.59 -2.78
N LYS A 18 2.96 4.19 -2.48
CA LYS A 18 2.24 3.86 -1.24
C LYS A 18 1.65 2.46 -1.26
N ALA A 19 1.21 1.97 -2.43
CA ALA A 19 0.70 0.61 -2.56
C ALA A 19 1.79 -0.44 -2.35
N ALA A 20 3.00 -0.19 -2.84
CA ALA A 20 4.15 -1.06 -2.60
C ALA A 20 4.47 -1.18 -1.11
N LEU A 21 4.48 -0.06 -0.38
CA LEU A 21 4.76 -0.06 1.05
C LEU A 21 3.67 -0.81 1.84
N TYR A 22 2.40 -0.48 1.58
CA TYR A 22 1.27 -1.12 2.24
C TYR A 22 1.25 -2.64 1.98
N ALA A 23 1.46 -3.06 0.73
CA ALA A 23 1.50 -4.47 0.35
C ALA A 23 2.65 -5.23 1.01
N GLY A 24 3.82 -4.59 1.15
CA GLY A 24 4.95 -5.15 1.88
C GLY A 24 4.61 -5.39 3.35
N ILE A 25 3.98 -4.41 4.02
CA ILE A 25 3.57 -4.55 5.42
C ILE A 25 2.53 -5.66 5.57
N ARG A 26 1.49 -5.69 4.71
CA ARG A 26 0.47 -6.75 4.74
C ARG A 26 1.03 -8.14 4.48
N LEU A 27 1.99 -8.28 3.58
CA LEU A 27 2.65 -9.57 3.33
C LEU A 27 3.40 -10.07 4.58
N LEU A 28 4.09 -9.17 5.30
CA LEU A 28 4.77 -9.53 6.55
C LEU A 28 3.76 -9.91 7.63
N MET A 29 2.66 -9.17 7.74
CA MET A 29 1.56 -9.50 8.67
C MET A 29 0.97 -10.88 8.39
N ASP A 30 0.70 -11.19 7.11
CA ASP A 30 0.21 -12.50 6.68
C ASP A 30 1.20 -13.63 7.05
N ARG A 31 2.51 -13.43 6.84
CA ARG A 31 3.55 -14.41 7.18
C ARG A 31 3.69 -14.62 8.68
N MET A 32 3.46 -13.57 9.47
CA MET A 32 3.44 -13.63 10.94
C MET A 32 2.10 -14.14 11.50
N GLY A 33 1.07 -14.32 10.66
CA GLY A 33 -0.26 -14.74 11.10
C GLY A 33 -0.98 -13.69 11.96
N ILE A 34 -0.69 -12.41 11.77
CA ILE A 34 -1.29 -11.31 12.55
C ILE A 34 -2.20 -10.44 11.68
N ASP A 35 -3.29 -9.97 12.26
CA ASP A 35 -4.24 -9.10 11.57
C ASP A 35 -4.03 -7.62 11.88
N HIS A 36 -3.31 -7.30 12.95
CA HIS A 36 -3.06 -5.95 13.42
C HIS A 36 -1.62 -5.79 13.90
N VAL A 37 -1.12 -4.56 13.80
CA VAL A 37 0.15 -4.14 14.40
C VAL A 37 -0.14 -3.20 15.56
N GLU A 38 0.64 -3.32 16.63
CA GLU A 38 0.46 -2.51 17.84
C GLU A 38 1.06 -1.11 17.67
N ARG A 39 2.24 -1.01 17.05
CA ARG A 39 2.99 0.24 16.88
C ARG A 39 3.71 0.27 15.55
N ILE A 40 3.78 1.46 14.95
CA ILE A 40 4.57 1.72 13.73
C ILE A 40 5.58 2.84 14.01
N ALA A 41 6.85 2.57 13.69
CA ALA A 41 7.91 3.57 13.72
C ALA A 41 8.31 3.94 12.29
N LEU A 42 8.05 5.19 11.89
CA LEU A 42 8.40 5.72 10.57
C LEU A 42 9.80 6.32 10.61
N ALA A 43 10.72 5.71 9.86
CA ALA A 43 12.08 6.18 9.71
C ALA A 43 12.33 6.82 8.33
N GLY A 44 13.49 7.46 8.19
CA GLY A 44 13.96 8.05 6.94
C GLY A 44 13.35 9.42 6.66
N ALA A 45 13.67 9.99 5.49
CA ALA A 45 13.26 11.34 5.12
C ALA A 45 11.73 11.54 5.12
N PHE A 46 11.00 10.50 4.72
CA PHE A 46 9.54 10.46 4.82
C PHE A 46 9.09 10.43 6.27
N GLY A 47 9.63 9.52 7.09
CA GLY A 47 9.30 9.44 8.50
C GLY A 47 9.47 10.77 9.23
N SER A 48 10.59 11.47 9.03
CA SER A 48 10.91 12.72 9.75
C SER A 48 9.92 13.87 9.54
N HIS A 49 9.17 13.90 8.42
CA HIS A 49 8.36 15.06 8.04
C HIS A 49 6.92 14.72 7.65
N ILE A 50 6.56 13.44 7.60
CA ILE A 50 5.20 13.03 7.27
C ILE A 50 4.31 13.11 8.50
N ASP A 51 3.20 13.82 8.38
CA ASP A 51 2.14 13.80 9.37
C ASP A 51 1.46 12.42 9.34
N VAL A 52 1.37 11.79 10.51
CA VAL A 52 0.78 10.46 10.69
C VAL A 52 -0.64 10.38 10.12
N LYS A 53 -1.46 11.40 10.37
CA LYS A 53 -2.85 11.45 9.90
C LYS A 53 -2.87 11.45 8.37
N TYR A 54 -2.01 12.23 7.72
CA TYR A 54 -1.94 12.25 6.25
C TYR A 54 -1.35 10.96 5.67
N ALA A 55 -0.38 10.32 6.34
CA ALA A 55 0.11 8.99 5.96
C ALA A 55 -1.01 7.95 5.97
N MET A 56 -1.87 7.97 6.99
CA MET A 56 -3.03 7.08 7.09
C MET A 56 -4.11 7.40 6.05
N ILE A 57 -4.43 8.69 5.82
CA ILE A 57 -5.38 9.10 4.77
C ILE A 57 -4.90 8.66 3.38
N LEU A 58 -3.60 8.76 3.13
CA LEU A 58 -2.99 8.27 1.90
C LEU A 58 -3.04 6.73 1.79
N GLY A 59 -3.20 6.03 2.92
CA GLY A 59 -3.12 4.57 3.02
C GLY A 59 -1.69 4.08 2.83
N LEU A 60 -0.72 4.81 3.36
CA LEU A 60 0.70 4.47 3.33
C LEU A 60 1.02 3.30 4.29
N ILE A 61 0.27 3.19 5.38
CA ILE A 61 0.41 2.20 6.45
C ILE A 61 -0.96 1.59 6.81
N PRO A 62 -1.00 0.40 7.45
CA PRO A 62 -2.21 -0.21 7.99
C PRO A 62 -2.96 0.72 8.96
N ASP A 63 -4.23 0.40 9.19
CA ASP A 63 -5.06 1.14 10.14
C ASP A 63 -4.70 0.77 11.58
N LEU A 64 -4.26 1.77 12.34
CA LEU A 64 -3.96 1.68 13.76
C LEU A 64 -4.34 3.00 14.44
N ASP A 65 -4.25 3.05 15.77
CA ASP A 65 -4.48 4.31 16.47
C ASP A 65 -3.35 5.28 16.09
N PRO A 66 -3.63 6.51 15.60
CA PRO A 66 -2.59 7.48 15.26
C PRO A 66 -1.60 7.73 16.41
N ALA A 67 -2.02 7.59 17.67
CA ALA A 67 -1.13 7.71 18.83
C ALA A 67 -0.08 6.59 18.93
N GLN A 68 -0.22 5.51 18.15
CA GLN A 68 0.72 4.39 18.07
C GLN A 68 1.64 4.47 16.84
N VAL A 69 1.70 5.63 16.18
CA VAL A 69 2.60 5.88 15.05
C VAL A 69 3.57 6.98 15.42
N ASP A 70 4.86 6.64 15.45
CA ASP A 70 5.91 7.57 15.80
C ASP A 70 6.85 7.82 14.62
N SER A 71 7.29 9.06 14.45
CA SER A 71 8.43 9.38 13.61
C SER A 71 9.71 9.23 14.40
N ILE A 72 10.61 8.34 13.96
CA ILE A 72 11.92 8.13 14.60
C ILE A 72 13.08 8.77 13.82
N GLY A 73 12.75 9.53 12.77
CA GLY A 73 13.71 10.25 11.95
C GLY A 73 14.70 9.36 11.20
N ASN A 74 15.93 9.85 11.00
CA ASN A 74 16.97 9.10 10.28
C ASN A 74 17.59 7.99 11.15
N ALA A 75 16.89 6.87 11.28
CA ALA A 75 17.36 5.70 12.04
C ALA A 75 18.70 5.16 11.55
N ALA A 76 18.96 5.16 10.23
CA ALA A 76 20.24 4.70 9.67
C ALA A 76 21.42 5.58 10.14
N GLY A 77 21.26 6.91 10.07
CA GLY A 77 22.26 7.86 10.55
C GLY A 77 22.51 7.74 12.06
N THR A 78 21.45 7.56 12.84
CA THR A 78 21.54 7.26 14.28
C THR A 78 22.29 5.96 14.54
N GLY A 79 22.00 4.90 13.78
CA GLY A 79 22.68 3.61 13.87
C GLY A 79 24.18 3.72 13.59
N VAL A 80 24.59 4.48 12.57
CA VAL A 80 26.01 4.73 12.28
C VAL A 80 26.69 5.43 13.44
N ARG A 81 26.06 6.47 14.03
CA ARG A 81 26.62 7.15 15.21
C ARG A 81 26.79 6.20 16.39
N ILE A 82 25.82 5.32 16.66
CA ILE A 82 25.90 4.30 17.71
C ILE A 82 27.05 3.33 17.43
N ALA A 83 27.17 2.86 16.18
CA ALA A 83 28.22 1.92 15.78
C ALA A 83 29.65 2.51 15.88
N LEU A 84 29.80 3.82 15.66
CA LEU A 84 31.09 4.51 15.70
C LEU A 84 31.48 5.03 17.08
N LEU A 85 30.52 5.52 17.88
CA LEU A 85 30.81 6.27 19.11
C LEU A 85 30.58 5.46 20.40
N THR A 86 29.90 4.32 20.33
CA THR A 86 29.61 3.49 21.51
C THR A 86 30.51 2.26 21.54
N ARG A 87 31.35 2.16 22.58
CA ARG A 87 32.17 0.96 22.81
C ARG A 87 31.24 -0.23 23.10
N GLY A 88 31.40 -1.32 22.36
CA GLY A 88 30.61 -2.54 22.55
C GLY A 88 29.25 -2.56 21.84
N SER A 89 28.92 -1.57 21.00
CA SER A 89 27.68 -1.60 20.20
C SER A 89 27.72 -2.64 19.08
N ARG A 90 28.90 -2.93 18.51
CA ARG A 90 29.05 -3.86 17.38
C ARG A 90 28.54 -5.28 17.68
N PRO A 91 28.93 -5.95 18.79
CA PRO A 91 28.37 -7.27 19.12
C PRO A 91 26.84 -7.26 19.27
N ALA A 92 26.24 -6.19 19.80
CA ALA A 92 24.80 -6.07 19.92
C ALA A 92 24.13 -5.93 18.55
N ILE A 93 24.71 -5.14 17.64
CA ILE A 93 24.25 -5.00 16.25
C ILE A 93 24.33 -6.34 15.53
N GLU A 94 25.47 -7.05 15.63
CA GLU A 94 25.66 -8.38 15.03
C GLU A 94 24.63 -9.40 15.51
N LYS A 95 24.33 -9.39 16.83
CA LYS A 95 23.29 -10.25 17.40
C LYS A 95 21.91 -9.97 16.79
N VAL A 96 21.54 -8.70 16.61
CA VAL A 96 20.27 -8.32 15.97
C VAL A 96 20.26 -8.71 14.49
N LEU A 97 21.36 -8.50 13.77
CA LEU A 97 21.46 -8.89 12.36
C LEU A 97 21.24 -10.40 12.17
N GLY A 98 21.73 -11.23 13.10
CA GLY A 98 21.51 -12.67 13.09
C GLY A 98 20.04 -13.11 13.23
N THR A 99 19.14 -12.22 13.68
CA THR A 99 17.71 -12.52 13.82
C THR A 99 16.86 -11.97 12.66
N VAL A 100 17.45 -11.23 11.72
CA VAL A 100 16.70 -10.62 10.61
C VAL A 100 16.48 -11.66 9.50
N GLU A 101 15.22 -11.98 9.24
CA GLU A 101 14.81 -12.78 8.08
C GLU A 101 14.42 -11.86 6.91
N ARG A 102 15.00 -12.11 5.74
CA ARG A 102 14.66 -11.37 4.52
C ARG A 102 13.53 -12.08 3.77
N VAL A 103 12.45 -11.35 3.51
CA VAL A 103 11.32 -11.82 2.70
C VAL A 103 11.41 -11.24 1.28
N GLU A 104 11.39 -12.11 0.27
CA GLU A 104 11.38 -11.72 -1.15
C GLU A 104 9.96 -11.48 -1.65
N THR A 105 9.57 -10.21 -1.77
CA THR A 105 8.20 -9.81 -2.15
C THR A 105 7.85 -10.15 -3.61
N ALA A 106 8.84 -10.20 -4.51
CA ALA A 106 8.62 -10.34 -5.96
C ALA A 106 8.05 -11.70 -6.38
N MET A 107 8.25 -12.74 -5.57
CA MET A 107 7.78 -14.10 -5.86
C MET A 107 6.48 -14.46 -5.12
N GLU A 108 5.99 -13.56 -4.27
CA GLU A 108 4.83 -13.82 -3.42
C GLU A 108 3.54 -13.42 -4.12
N ALA A 109 2.73 -14.41 -4.52
CA ALA A 109 1.48 -14.18 -5.24
C ALA A 109 0.53 -13.22 -4.49
N ARG A 110 0.57 -13.24 -3.15
CA ARG A 110 -0.22 -12.34 -2.29
C ARG A 110 0.22 -10.88 -2.36
N PHE A 111 1.49 -10.60 -2.66
CA PHE A 111 1.98 -9.23 -2.75
C PHE A 111 1.22 -8.45 -3.84
N GLN A 112 0.99 -9.06 -5.00
CA GLN A 112 0.28 -8.42 -6.10
C GLN A 112 -1.18 -8.11 -5.73
N ASP A 113 -1.86 -9.01 -5.03
CA ASP A 113 -3.25 -8.79 -4.60
C ASP A 113 -3.35 -7.66 -3.56
N HIS A 114 -2.44 -7.66 -2.58
CA HIS A 114 -2.32 -6.55 -1.62
C HIS A 114 -1.99 -5.23 -2.32
N PHE A 115 -1.08 -5.25 -3.30
CA PHE A 115 -0.68 -4.08 -4.06
C PHE A 115 -1.85 -3.47 -4.85
N VAL A 116 -2.59 -4.28 -5.62
CA VAL A 116 -3.75 -3.82 -6.38
C VAL A 116 -4.82 -3.25 -5.43
N SER A 117 -5.06 -3.93 -4.32
CA SER A 117 -6.03 -3.48 -3.31
C SER A 117 -5.61 -2.14 -2.68
N ALA A 118 -4.32 -1.94 -2.50
CA ALA A 118 -3.72 -0.74 -1.96
C ALA A 118 -3.63 0.42 -2.96
N MET A 119 -4.10 0.29 -4.20
CA MET A 119 -4.14 1.43 -5.13
C MET A 119 -5.26 2.44 -4.81
N GLY A 120 -6.33 2.01 -4.12
CA GLY A 120 -7.40 2.91 -3.66
C GLY A 120 -6.92 3.84 -2.54
N LEU A 121 -7.60 4.96 -2.28
CA LEU A 121 -7.26 5.89 -1.20
C LEU A 121 -8.38 5.91 -0.13
N PRO A 122 -8.09 5.62 1.16
CA PRO A 122 -6.82 5.08 1.67
C PRO A 122 -6.55 3.66 1.16
N HIS A 123 -7.60 2.86 0.93
CA HIS A 123 -7.51 1.50 0.39
C HIS A 123 -8.85 1.07 -0.22
N SER A 124 -8.83 0.10 -1.14
CA SER A 124 -10.06 -0.35 -1.81
C SER A 124 -10.87 -1.35 -0.96
N ARG A 125 -10.20 -2.28 -0.27
CA ARG A 125 -10.81 -3.35 0.55
C ARG A 125 -10.85 -3.02 2.04
N ASP A 126 -9.69 -2.79 2.66
CA ASP A 126 -9.55 -2.38 4.06
C ASP A 126 -10.33 -1.11 4.38
N LYS A 127 -10.99 -1.14 5.55
CA LYS A 127 -11.99 -0.13 5.92
C LYS A 127 -11.41 1.10 6.59
N PHE A 128 -10.24 0.99 7.21
CA PHE A 128 -9.61 2.09 7.96
C PHE A 128 -10.55 2.67 9.04
N VAL A 129 -11.06 1.81 9.92
CA VAL A 129 -12.06 2.14 10.94
C VAL A 129 -11.50 3.12 11.97
N LYS A 130 -10.26 2.93 12.42
CA LYS A 130 -9.62 3.83 13.39
C LYS A 130 -9.38 5.21 12.78
N LEU A 131 -8.95 5.28 11.52
CA LEU A 131 -8.87 6.55 10.79
C LEU A 131 -10.24 7.26 10.70
N GLN A 132 -11.33 6.53 10.43
CA GLN A 132 -12.67 7.13 10.33
C GLN A 132 -13.17 7.73 11.65
N GLN A 133 -12.64 7.31 12.78
CA GLN A 133 -12.96 7.89 14.09
C GLN A 133 -12.31 9.26 14.30
N VAL A 134 -11.20 9.54 13.60
CA VAL A 134 -10.43 10.79 13.75
C VAL A 134 -10.55 11.73 12.55
N VAL A 135 -10.99 11.22 11.39
CA VAL A 135 -11.13 11.97 10.15
C VAL A 135 -12.41 11.59 9.42
N THR A 136 -13.17 12.60 8.99
CA THR A 136 -14.31 12.42 8.09
C THR A 136 -13.81 12.16 6.67
N LEU A 137 -13.99 10.92 6.19
CA LEU A 137 -13.63 10.54 4.82
C LEU A 137 -14.78 10.84 3.85
N PRO A 138 -14.48 11.19 2.59
CA PRO A 138 -15.52 11.40 1.58
C PRO A 138 -16.27 10.09 1.28
N GLU A 139 -17.55 10.21 0.91
CA GLU A 139 -18.35 9.05 0.51
C GLU A 139 -17.73 8.32 -0.69
N LYS A 140 -17.65 6.99 -0.59
CA LYS A 140 -17.21 6.17 -1.72
C LYS A 140 -18.26 6.26 -2.83
N LYS A 141 -17.90 6.80 -3.99
CA LYS A 141 -18.71 6.66 -5.21
C LYS A 141 -18.79 5.18 -5.56
N VAL A 142 -19.96 4.57 -5.38
CA VAL A 142 -20.23 3.21 -5.86
C VAL A 142 -20.10 3.24 -7.38
N GLN A 143 -19.05 2.63 -7.93
CA GLN A 143 -19.02 2.39 -9.37
C GLN A 143 -20.10 1.35 -9.67
N ALA A 144 -21.16 1.77 -10.37
CA ALA A 144 -22.14 0.86 -10.93
C ALA A 144 -21.39 -0.16 -11.80
N GLY A 145 -21.49 -1.45 -11.43
CA GLY A 145 -20.73 -2.52 -12.03
C GLY A 145 -20.82 -2.52 -13.56
N GLY A 146 -19.67 -2.58 -14.22
CA GLY A 146 -19.60 -2.89 -15.64
C GLY A 146 -20.19 -4.27 -15.89
N ARG A 147 -21.39 -4.33 -16.45
CA ARG A 147 -21.90 -5.53 -17.12
C ARG A 147 -21.05 -5.76 -18.37
N SER A 148 -20.08 -6.65 -18.28
CA SER A 148 -19.50 -7.31 -19.45
C SER A 148 -19.96 -8.76 -19.48
N GLU A 149 -20.29 -9.22 -20.70
CA GLU A 149 -20.55 -10.60 -21.13
C GLU A 149 -21.99 -11.14 -21.08
N GLN A 150 -22.78 -10.74 -22.08
CA GLN A 150 -23.47 -11.70 -22.96
C GLN A 150 -24.03 -10.97 -24.19
N ARG A 151 -23.24 -10.88 -25.27
CA ARG A 151 -23.79 -10.70 -26.62
C ARG A 151 -23.63 -12.02 -27.35
N GLY A 152 -24.73 -12.77 -27.39
CA GLY A 152 -24.84 -14.03 -28.11
C GLY A 152 -24.49 -13.86 -29.59
N ARG A 153 -23.70 -14.80 -30.09
CA ARG A 153 -23.35 -14.99 -31.50
C ARG A 153 -24.64 -15.20 -32.33
N GLY A 154 -25.04 -14.17 -33.07
CA GLY A 154 -26.09 -14.26 -34.08
C GLY A 154 -25.65 -15.12 -35.27
N ARG A 155 -26.15 -16.35 -35.32
CA ARG A 155 -25.98 -17.34 -36.38
C ARG A 155 -26.74 -16.86 -37.63
N ARG A 156 -26.06 -16.29 -38.63
CA ARG A 156 -26.64 -15.98 -39.95
C ARG A 156 -26.97 -17.29 -40.69
N ARG A 157 -28.24 -17.70 -40.66
CA ARG A 157 -28.79 -18.79 -41.50
C ARG A 157 -29.26 -18.17 -42.81
N ARG A 158 -28.57 -18.49 -43.92
CA ARG A 158 -28.99 -18.14 -45.29
C ARG A 158 -30.17 -19.05 -45.68
N GLN A 159 -31.35 -18.48 -45.90
CA GLN A 159 -32.45 -19.16 -46.57
C GLN A 159 -32.31 -18.90 -48.07
N ARG A 160 -32.05 -19.95 -48.86
CA ARG A 160 -32.27 -19.93 -50.32
C ARG A 160 -33.79 -19.95 -50.54
N VAL A 161 -34.31 -19.00 -51.29
CA VAL A 161 -35.63 -19.09 -51.90
C VAL A 161 -35.40 -19.52 -53.35
N ILE A 162 -35.92 -20.70 -53.68
CA ILE A 162 -36.05 -21.21 -55.04
C ILE A 162 -37.31 -20.55 -55.58
N ASN A 163 -37.19 -19.78 -56.66
CA ASN A 163 -38.33 -19.36 -57.46
C ASN A 163 -38.75 -20.55 -58.32
N ASP A 164 -40.02 -20.93 -58.22
CA ASP A 164 -40.72 -21.66 -59.27
C ASP A 164 -42.01 -20.89 -59.57
N GLN A 165 -42.21 -20.68 -60.88
CA GLN A 165 -43.34 -20.06 -61.60
C GLN A 165 -43.35 -18.53 -61.75
#